data_AF-A0A0P1FQG8-F1
#
_entry.id   AF-A0A0P1FQG8-F1
#
_cell.length_a   1.000
_cell.length_b   1.000
_cell.length_c   1.000
_cell.angle_alpha   90.00
_cell.angle_beta   90.00
_cell.angle_gamma   90.00
#
_symmetry.space_group_name_H-M   'P 1'
#
loop_
_entity.id
_entity.type
_entity.pdbx_description
1 polymer ?
#
loop_
_entity_poly.entity_id
_entity_poly.type
_entity_poly.pdbx_seq_one_letter_code
_entity_poly.pdbx_strand_id
1 'polypeptide(L)'
;MTLPDLKQLALETLRNPRNAARQILDMRLDSTILWTAMALIVVLNAILNGMTVPLLPLPETMPTIFASPWLFAVILGGGIVISTFLLTWVGRMLGGRADLVDILALIVWLQALRLVMQAFVFALFFFSTLLSDLVALAAGLYGLWITIAFLDEAQGFGSIFKAILVLVLTMLGLAFGLSFFLLLIGASSAGLT
;
A
#
# COMPACT_ATOMS: atom_id res chain seq x y z
N MET A 1 2.11 21.29 10.00
CA MET A 1 2.12 21.21 8.53
C MET A 1 0.87 21.84 8.01
N THR A 2 1.01 22.77 7.07
CA THR A 2 -0.14 23.37 6.39
C THR A 2 -0.49 22.52 5.17
N LEU A 3 -1.76 22.51 4.72
CA LEU A 3 -2.20 21.82 3.50
C LEU A 3 -1.28 22.04 2.26
N PRO A 4 -0.73 23.24 2.01
CA PRO A 4 0.21 23.42 0.91
C PRO A 4 1.50 22.59 1.02
N ASP A 5 2.00 22.31 2.24
CA ASP A 5 3.20 21.49 2.45
C ASP A 5 2.95 20.04 2.00
N LEU A 6 1.76 19.49 2.29
CA LEU A 6 1.38 18.13 1.90
C LEU A 6 1.25 17.99 0.37
N LYS A 7 0.67 18.99 -0.29
CA LYS A 7 0.55 19.01 -1.75
C LYS A 7 1.92 19.06 -2.42
N GLN A 8 2.83 19.86 -1.86
CA GLN A 8 4.19 19.97 -2.37
C GLN A 8 4.94 18.65 -2.20
N LEU A 9 4.83 18.01 -1.04
CA LEU A 9 5.43 16.70 -0.77
C LEU A 9 4.86 15.60 -1.69
N ALA A 10 3.57 15.66 -2.02
CA ALA A 10 2.95 14.73 -2.96
C ALA A 10 3.49 14.93 -4.39
N LEU A 11 3.61 16.18 -4.83
CA LEU A 11 4.21 16.50 -6.13
C LEU A 11 5.69 16.11 -6.20
N GLU A 12 6.39 16.27 -5.08
CA GLU A 12 7.79 15.86 -4.95
C GLU A 12 7.94 14.35 -4.92
N THR A 13 7.01 13.61 -4.33
CA THR A 13 6.98 12.14 -4.39
C THR A 13 6.86 11.64 -5.83
N LEU A 14 6.05 12.33 -6.64
CA LEU A 14 5.88 12.02 -8.06
C LEU A 14 7.09 12.42 -8.91
N ARG A 15 7.82 13.48 -8.56
CA ARG A 15 8.98 13.95 -9.35
C ARG A 15 10.30 13.35 -8.90
N ASN A 16 10.52 13.29 -7.61
CA ASN A 16 11.75 12.87 -6.92
C ASN A 16 11.39 12.04 -5.67
N PRO A 17 10.97 10.78 -5.83
CA PRO A 17 10.52 9.96 -4.71
C PRO A 17 11.59 9.76 -3.65
N ARG A 18 12.88 9.71 -4.02
CA ARG A 18 13.98 9.60 -3.04
C ARG A 18 14.03 10.80 -2.10
N ASN A 19 13.88 12.01 -2.63
CA ASN A 19 13.93 13.21 -1.81
C ASN A 19 12.70 13.32 -0.90
N ALA A 20 11.53 12.96 -1.42
CA ALA A 20 10.31 12.90 -0.61
C ALA A 20 10.43 11.86 0.52
N ALA A 21 10.98 10.67 0.24
CA ALA A 21 11.23 9.66 1.27
C ALA A 21 12.16 10.21 2.36
N ARG A 22 13.27 10.85 1.99
CA ARG A 22 14.18 11.48 2.96
C ARG A 22 13.48 12.54 3.81
N GLN A 23 12.69 13.42 3.21
CA GLN A 23 11.92 14.43 3.96
C GLN A 23 10.96 13.80 4.97
N ILE A 24 10.27 12.71 4.60
CA ILE A 24 9.35 11.98 5.50
C ILE A 24 10.11 11.34 6.66
N LEU A 25 11.28 10.77 6.40
CA LEU A 25 12.13 10.17 7.44
C LEU A 25 12.71 11.23 8.39
N ASP A 26 13.11 12.39 7.85
CA ASP A 26 13.64 13.53 8.62
C ASP A 26 12.58 14.15 9.54
N MET A 27 11.29 13.96 9.26
CA MET A 27 10.19 14.41 10.13
C MET A 27 10.09 13.62 11.43
N ARG A 28 10.73 12.44 11.52
CA ARG A 28 10.78 11.58 12.72
C ARG A 28 9.42 11.45 13.41
N LEU A 29 8.40 11.10 12.61
CA LEU A 29 7.03 11.00 13.06
C LEU A 29 6.90 9.93 14.15
N ASP A 30 6.15 10.24 15.21
CA ASP A 30 5.89 9.29 16.28
C ASP A 30 5.04 8.12 15.78
N SER A 31 5.33 6.92 16.27
CA SER A 31 4.67 5.69 15.84
C SER A 31 3.15 5.77 16.07
N THR A 32 2.71 6.36 17.18
CA THR A 32 1.28 6.54 17.49
C THR A 32 0.55 7.35 16.40
N ILE A 33 1.19 8.40 15.87
CA ILE A 33 0.62 9.21 14.80
C ILE A 33 0.52 8.38 13.52
N LEU A 34 1.55 7.60 13.21
CA LEU A 34 1.59 6.75 12.02
C LEU A 34 0.52 5.66 12.05
N TRP A 35 0.34 4.99 13.19
CA TRP A 35 -0.71 3.98 13.36
C TRP A 35 -2.11 4.59 13.24
N THR A 36 -2.32 5.78 13.79
CA THR A 36 -3.59 6.50 13.68
C THR A 36 -3.86 6.92 12.23
N ALA A 37 -2.85 7.45 11.53
CA ALA A 37 -2.95 7.80 10.12
C ALA A 37 -3.22 6.57 9.26
N MET A 38 -2.55 5.44 9.55
CA MET A 38 -2.80 4.18 8.85
C MET A 38 -4.24 3.71 9.04
N ALA A 39 -4.77 3.74 10.26
CA ALA A 39 -6.15 3.37 10.53
C ALA A 39 -7.14 4.26 9.74
N LEU A 40 -6.90 5.58 9.72
CA LEU A 40 -7.71 6.52 8.94
C LEU A 40 -7.67 6.19 7.42
N ILE A 41 -6.48 5.90 6.89
CA ILE A 41 -6.30 5.56 5.47
C ILE A 41 -6.96 4.22 5.13
N VAL A 42 -6.89 3.23 6.01
CA VAL A 42 -7.58 1.93 5.83
C VAL A 42 -9.09 2.14 5.79
N VAL A 43 -9.64 2.96 6.71
CA VAL A 43 -11.07 3.28 6.73
C VAL A 43 -11.50 4.02 5.45
N LEU A 44 -10.75 5.04 5.04
CA LEU A 44 -11.02 5.78 3.80
C LEU A 44 -10.93 4.87 2.56
N ASN A 45 -9.92 4.00 2.50
CA ASN A 45 -9.81 3.00 1.43
C ASN A 45 -11.01 2.07 1.43
N ALA A 46 -11.44 1.55 2.58
CA ALA A 46 -12.58 0.65 2.67
C ALA A 46 -13.88 1.33 2.21
N ILE A 47 -14.10 2.61 2.57
CA ILE A 47 -15.24 3.40 2.10
C ILE A 47 -15.17 3.57 0.58
N LEU A 48 -14.03 4.03 0.05
CA LEU A 48 -13.86 4.25 -1.40
C LEU A 48 -14.04 2.95 -2.19
N ASN A 49 -13.50 1.84 -1.68
CA ASN A 49 -13.67 0.51 -2.27
C ASN A 49 -15.14 0.07 -2.21
N GLY A 50 -15.82 0.24 -1.07
CA GLY A 50 -17.23 -0.10 -0.91
C GLY A 50 -18.15 0.67 -1.87
N MET A 51 -17.76 1.88 -2.29
CA MET A 51 -18.46 2.65 -3.33
C MET A 51 -18.11 2.19 -4.75
N THR A 52 -16.88 1.72 -4.98
CA THR A 52 -16.36 1.36 -6.31
C THR A 52 -16.71 -0.08 -6.71
N VAL A 53 -16.59 -1.03 -5.79
CA VAL A 53 -16.77 -2.47 -6.04
C VAL A 53 -18.16 -2.82 -6.62
N PRO A 54 -19.28 -2.25 -6.15
CA PRO A 54 -20.59 -2.54 -6.75
C PRO A 54 -20.76 -2.05 -8.19
N LEU A 55 -19.93 -1.10 -8.63
CA LEU A 55 -19.95 -0.53 -9.98
C LEU A 55 -19.09 -1.33 -10.97
N LEU A 56 -18.20 -2.19 -10.46
CA LEU A 56 -17.34 -3.02 -11.28
C LEU A 56 -18.09 -4.30 -11.68
N PRO A 57 -17.99 -4.75 -12.95
CA PRO A 57 -18.46 -6.06 -13.35
C PRO A 57 -17.54 -7.12 -12.74
N LEU A 58 -17.87 -7.57 -11.52
CA LEU A 58 -17.13 -8.61 -10.82
C LEU A 58 -17.39 -9.97 -11.51
N PRO A 59 -16.36 -10.75 -11.84
CA PRO A 59 -16.53 -12.13 -12.30
C PRO A 59 -17.25 -12.97 -11.23
N GLU A 60 -18.18 -13.85 -11.61
CA GLU A 60 -18.88 -14.72 -10.65
C GLU A 60 -17.95 -15.68 -9.88
N THR A 61 -16.71 -15.84 -10.33
CA THR A 61 -15.66 -16.62 -9.68
C THR A 61 -14.97 -15.89 -8.53
N MET A 62 -15.31 -14.63 -8.26
CA MET A 62 -14.70 -13.88 -7.17
C MET A 62 -15.21 -14.40 -5.82
N PRO A 63 -14.32 -14.76 -4.88
CA PRO A 63 -14.74 -15.22 -3.57
C PRO A 63 -15.64 -14.19 -2.89
N THR A 64 -16.79 -14.61 -2.34
CA THR A 64 -17.75 -13.78 -1.57
C THR A 64 -17.09 -13.05 -0.40
N ILE A 65 -15.90 -13.48 0.01
CA ILE A 65 -15.03 -12.84 0.99
C ILE A 65 -14.69 -11.39 0.60
N PHE A 66 -14.57 -11.09 -0.70
CA PHE A 66 -14.34 -9.73 -1.23
C PHE A 66 -15.61 -8.88 -1.28
N ALA A 67 -16.79 -9.47 -1.12
CA ALA A 67 -18.06 -8.75 -1.12
C ALA A 67 -18.41 -8.15 0.26
N SER A 68 -17.74 -8.59 1.34
CA SER A 68 -17.92 -8.03 2.68
C SER A 68 -16.92 -6.88 2.94
N PRO A 69 -17.39 -5.63 3.09
CA PRO A 69 -16.52 -4.47 3.33
C PRO A 69 -15.65 -4.60 4.59
N TRP A 70 -16.16 -5.31 5.61
CA TRP A 70 -15.45 -5.56 6.86
C TRP A 70 -14.28 -6.53 6.69
N LEU A 71 -14.49 -7.67 6.02
CA LEU A 71 -13.41 -8.63 5.74
C LEU A 71 -12.35 -8.03 4.83
N PHE A 72 -12.77 -7.24 3.84
CA PHE A 72 -11.84 -6.50 2.98
C PHE A 72 -10.96 -5.54 3.79
N ALA A 73 -11.55 -4.75 4.70
CA ALA A 73 -10.79 -3.83 5.55
C ALA A 73 -9.78 -4.57 6.45
N VAL A 74 -10.16 -5.72 7.01
CA VAL A 74 -9.27 -6.55 7.84
C VAL A 74 -8.13 -7.13 7.02
N ILE A 75 -8.42 -7.68 5.83
CA ILE A 75 -7.40 -8.25 4.94
C ILE A 75 -6.44 -7.16 4.43
N LEU A 76 -6.98 -6.00 4.05
CA LEU A 76 -6.17 -4.88 3.56
C LEU A 76 -5.31 -4.29 4.67
N GLY A 77 -5.90 -4.02 5.84
CA GLY A 77 -5.17 -3.53 7.01
C GLY A 77 -4.10 -4.52 7.48
N GLY A 78 -4.46 -5.80 7.62
CA GLY A 78 -3.54 -6.88 7.97
C GLY A 78 -2.43 -7.03 6.95
N GLY A 79 -2.75 -6.99 5.66
CA GLY A 79 -1.78 -7.04 4.56
C GLY A 79 -0.78 -5.88 4.62
N ILE A 80 -1.24 -4.66 4.90
CA ILE A 80 -0.36 -3.50 5.08
C ILE A 80 0.57 -3.69 6.28
N VAL A 81 0.05 -4.11 7.42
CA VAL A 81 0.85 -4.36 8.63
C VAL A 81 1.90 -5.43 8.36
N ILE A 82 1.48 -6.59 7.85
CA ILE A 82 2.36 -7.71 7.52
C ILE A 82 3.41 -7.27 6.48
N SER A 83 3.02 -6.49 5.47
CA SER A 83 3.94 -5.96 4.46
C SER A 83 5.01 -5.06 5.08
N THR A 84 4.62 -4.21 6.04
CA THR A 84 5.53 -3.29 6.74
C THR A 84 6.57 -4.09 7.52
N PHE A 85 6.13 -5.11 8.25
CA PHE A 85 7.01 -6.03 8.98
C PHE A 85 7.95 -6.80 8.04
N LEU A 86 7.42 -7.39 6.97
CA LEU A 86 8.21 -8.12 5.97
C LEU A 86 9.25 -7.22 5.29
N LEU A 87 8.86 -6.02 4.84
CA LEU A 87 9.77 -5.07 4.19
C LEU A 87 10.90 -4.64 5.14
N THR A 88 10.58 -4.43 6.41
CA THR A 88 11.58 -4.10 7.43
C THR A 88 12.53 -5.28 7.67
N TRP A 89 11.98 -6.48 7.86
CA TRP A 89 12.75 -7.67 8.22
C TRP A 89 13.62 -8.18 7.06
N VAL A 90 13.03 -8.33 5.87
CA VAL A 90 13.74 -8.70 4.64
C VAL A 90 14.77 -7.62 4.27
N GLY A 91 14.41 -6.35 4.44
CA GLY A 91 15.32 -5.23 4.20
C GLY A 91 16.55 -5.29 5.11
N ARG A 92 16.34 -5.52 6.42
CA ARG A 92 17.44 -5.73 7.38
C ARG A 92 18.29 -6.95 7.06
N MET A 93 17.68 -8.07 6.65
CA MET A 93 18.43 -9.27 6.23
C MET A 93 19.35 -9.02 5.04
N LEU A 94 18.96 -8.14 4.12
CA LEU A 94 19.76 -7.74 2.96
C LEU A 94 20.76 -6.60 3.26
N GLY A 95 20.96 -6.27 4.54
CA GLY A 95 21.91 -5.27 5.02
C GLY A 95 21.35 -3.86 5.15
N GLY A 96 20.03 -3.71 5.15
CA GLY A 96 19.33 -2.44 5.28
C GLY A 96 19.30 -1.93 6.72
N ARG A 97 19.17 -0.61 6.88
CA ARG A 97 19.23 0.07 8.19
C ARG A 97 17.90 0.64 8.66
N ALA A 98 16.83 0.53 7.87
CA ALA A 98 15.56 1.15 8.22
C ALA A 98 14.95 0.50 9.46
N ASP A 99 14.41 1.32 10.35
CA ASP A 99 13.57 0.86 11.43
C ASP A 99 12.13 0.64 10.96
N LEU A 100 11.34 -0.09 11.77
CA LEU A 100 9.95 -0.38 11.43
C LEU A 100 9.13 0.91 11.32
N VAL A 101 9.44 1.91 12.16
CA VAL A 101 8.81 3.23 12.14
C VAL A 101 9.08 3.96 10.83
N ASP A 102 10.31 3.85 10.29
CA ASP A 102 10.71 4.47 9.02
C ASP A 102 9.91 3.89 7.86
N ILE A 103 9.86 2.54 7.78
CA ILE A 103 9.11 1.84 6.74
C ILE A 103 7.61 2.10 6.88
N LEU A 104 7.08 2.14 8.10
CA LEU A 104 5.68 2.45 8.36
C LEU A 104 5.33 3.88 7.89
N ALA A 105 6.17 4.88 8.18
CA ALA A 105 5.94 6.26 7.75
C ALA A 105 5.84 6.37 6.23
N LEU A 106 6.75 5.70 5.54
CA LEU A 106 6.79 5.67 4.08
C LEU A 106 5.60 4.92 3.48
N ILE A 107 5.20 3.79 4.05
CA ILE A 107 4.03 3.04 3.59
C ILE A 107 2.75 3.83 3.82
N VAL A 108 2.58 4.45 5.00
CA VAL A 108 1.43 5.31 5.31
C VAL A 108 1.33 6.45 4.30
N TRP A 109 2.44 7.11 3.98
CA TRP A 109 2.48 8.15 2.96
C TRP A 109 2.08 7.63 1.57
N LEU A 110 2.63 6.48 1.15
CA LEU A 110 2.29 5.87 -0.13
C LEU A 110 0.82 5.45 -0.20
N GLN A 111 0.25 4.97 0.91
CA GLN A 111 -1.16 4.61 0.98
C GLN A 111 -2.06 5.84 0.87
N ALA A 112 -1.67 6.96 1.50
CA ALA A 112 -2.37 8.24 1.33
C ALA A 112 -2.32 8.73 -0.12
N LEU A 113 -1.15 8.67 -0.76
CA LEU A 113 -0.99 9.07 -2.17
C LEU A 113 -1.79 8.15 -3.10
N ARG A 114 -1.79 6.84 -2.84
CA ARG A 114 -2.61 5.86 -3.57
C ARG A 114 -4.09 6.14 -3.41
N LEU A 115 -4.55 6.44 -2.21
CA LEU A 115 -5.95 6.77 -1.95
C LEU A 115 -6.39 8.01 -2.76
N VAL A 116 -5.57 9.06 -2.79
CA VAL A 116 -5.84 10.26 -3.59
C VAL A 116 -5.88 9.93 -5.08
N MET A 117 -4.92 9.12 -5.56
CA MET A 117 -4.90 8.67 -6.95
C MET A 117 -6.12 7.81 -7.30
N GLN A 118 -6.56 6.95 -6.37
CA GLN A 118 -7.73 6.11 -6.55
C GLN A 118 -9.01 6.95 -6.59
N ALA A 119 -9.12 7.97 -5.75
CA ALA A 119 -10.23 8.92 -5.82
C ALA A 119 -10.26 9.68 -7.15
N PHE A 120 -9.08 10.04 -7.69
CA PHE A 120 -8.96 10.64 -9.02
C PHE A 120 -9.38 9.68 -10.15
N VAL A 121 -8.93 8.43 -10.10
CA VAL A 121 -9.34 7.37 -11.04
C VAL A 121 -10.85 7.14 -10.97
N PHE A 122 -11.42 7.08 -9.77
CA PHE A 122 -12.85 6.94 -9.54
C PHE A 122 -13.65 8.12 -10.11
N ALA A 123 -13.16 9.35 -9.96
CA ALA A 123 -13.76 10.50 -10.61
C ALA A 123 -13.69 10.39 -12.15
N LEU A 124 -12.57 9.89 -12.70
CA LEU A 124 -12.38 9.66 -14.13
C LEU A 124 -13.32 8.59 -14.70
N PHE A 125 -13.70 7.59 -13.90
CA PHE A 125 -14.59 6.51 -14.30
C PHE A 125 -15.94 7.03 -14.81
N PHE A 126 -16.46 8.13 -14.22
CA PHE A 126 -17.71 8.76 -14.67
C PHE A 126 -17.62 9.42 -16.06
N PHE A 127 -16.41 9.75 -16.52
CA PHE A 127 -16.19 10.31 -17.85
C PHE A 127 -15.90 9.22 -18.87
N SER A 128 -15.00 8.29 -18.55
CA SER A 128 -14.61 7.18 -19.42
C SER A 128 -13.96 6.06 -18.63
N THR A 129 -14.59 4.88 -18.64
CA THR A 129 -14.04 3.65 -18.04
C THR A 129 -12.68 3.26 -18.65
N LEU A 130 -12.51 3.40 -19.96
CA LEU A 130 -11.24 3.06 -20.61
C LEU A 130 -10.09 3.96 -20.12
N LEU A 131 -10.37 5.25 -19.93
CA LEU A 131 -9.36 6.21 -19.47
C LEU A 131 -9.02 5.99 -18.01
N SER A 132 -10.00 5.68 -17.15
CA SER A 132 -9.74 5.33 -15.75
C SER A 132 -8.85 4.10 -15.62
N ASP A 133 -9.09 3.06 -16.44
CA ASP A 133 -8.31 1.82 -16.37
C ASP A 133 -6.87 2.02 -16.82
N LEU A 134 -6.64 2.78 -17.90
CA LEU A 134 -5.29 3.13 -18.36
C LEU A 134 -4.54 3.95 -17.31
N VAL A 135 -5.20 4.92 -16.68
CA VAL A 135 -4.61 5.73 -15.63
C VAL A 135 -4.32 4.90 -14.38
N ALA A 136 -5.20 3.98 -14.01
CA ALA A 136 -4.99 3.05 -12.89
C ALA A 136 -3.78 2.13 -13.13
N LEU A 137 -3.63 1.61 -14.35
CA LEU A 137 -2.50 0.77 -14.75
C LEU A 137 -1.19 1.57 -14.69
N ALA A 138 -1.16 2.76 -15.29
CA ALA A 138 -0.01 3.66 -15.25
C ALA A 138 0.38 4.03 -13.82
N ALA A 139 -0.61 4.35 -12.97
CA ALA A 139 -0.40 4.62 -11.55
C ALA A 139 0.14 3.41 -10.78
N GLY A 140 -0.31 2.21 -11.12
CA GLY A 140 0.19 0.97 -10.54
C GLY A 140 1.67 0.74 -10.84
N LEU A 141 2.06 0.85 -12.11
CA LEU A 141 3.46 0.71 -12.55
C LEU A 141 4.35 1.81 -11.95
N TYR A 142 3.89 3.07 -11.98
CA TYR A 142 4.64 4.19 -11.42
C TYR A 142 4.75 4.08 -9.91
N GLY A 143 3.69 3.65 -9.23
CA GLY A 143 3.67 3.39 -7.80
C GLY A 143 4.67 2.30 -7.39
N LEU A 144 4.86 1.26 -8.21
CA LEU A 144 5.89 0.25 -7.96
C LEU A 144 7.30 0.86 -7.98
N TRP A 145 7.57 1.72 -8.97
CA TRP A 145 8.84 2.43 -9.07
C TRP A 145 9.08 3.36 -7.87
N ILE A 146 8.05 4.10 -7.43
CA ILE A 146 8.12 4.93 -6.22
C ILE A 146 8.44 4.08 -4.99
N THR A 147 7.78 2.92 -4.80
CA THR A 147 8.05 2.03 -3.67
C THR A 147 9.50 1.54 -3.67
N ILE A 148 10.05 1.18 -4.83
CA ILE A 148 11.45 0.77 -4.96
C ILE A 148 12.39 1.92 -4.56
N ALA A 149 12.12 3.14 -5.03
CA ALA A 149 12.91 4.31 -4.70
C ALA A 149 12.83 4.66 -3.20
N PHE A 150 11.65 4.56 -2.61
CA PHE A 150 11.42 4.76 -1.17
C PHE A 150 12.18 3.73 -0.34
N LEU A 151 12.12 2.46 -0.76
CA LEU A 151 12.77 1.37 -0.05
C LEU A 151 14.30 1.44 -0.14
N ASP A 152 14.85 1.81 -1.30
CA ASP A 152 16.29 2.06 -1.47
C ASP A 152 16.79 3.17 -0.55
N GLU A 153 16.06 4.28 -0.46
CA GLU A 153 16.40 5.42 0.41
C GLU A 153 16.25 5.05 1.89
N ALA A 154 15.13 4.43 2.28
CA ALA A 154 14.87 4.04 3.67
C ALA A 154 15.90 3.07 4.21
N GLN A 155 16.20 2.03 3.42
CA GLN A 155 17.14 0.99 3.82
C GLN A 155 18.60 1.43 3.63
N GLY A 156 18.85 2.50 2.87
CA GLY A 156 20.19 3.02 2.58
C GLY A 156 21.01 2.07 1.71
N PHE A 157 20.37 1.28 0.84
CA PHE A 157 21.06 0.24 0.06
C PHE A 157 22.02 0.82 -0.98
N GLY A 158 21.74 2.03 -1.49
CA GLY A 158 22.48 2.65 -2.58
C GLY A 158 22.43 1.82 -3.87
N SER A 159 21.47 0.91 -4.00
CA SER A 159 21.35 -0.03 -5.11
C SER A 159 19.90 -0.44 -5.32
N ILE A 160 19.34 0.02 -6.44
CA ILE A 160 17.97 -0.29 -6.88
C ILE A 160 17.73 -1.81 -6.93
N PHE A 161 18.75 -2.60 -7.27
CA PHE A 161 18.62 -4.05 -7.34
C PHE A 161 18.30 -4.70 -5.98
N LYS A 162 18.91 -4.21 -4.89
CA LYS A 162 18.60 -4.69 -3.53
C LYS A 162 17.17 -4.32 -3.14
N ALA A 163 16.72 -3.11 -3.46
CA ALA A 163 15.34 -2.69 -3.22
C ALA A 163 14.33 -3.54 -3.99
N ILE A 164 14.62 -3.86 -5.26
CA ILE A 164 13.80 -4.80 -6.05
C ILE A 164 13.77 -6.17 -5.39
N LEU A 165 14.92 -6.69 -4.97
CA LEU A 165 15.01 -8.01 -4.33
C LEU A 165 14.20 -8.07 -3.03
N VAL A 166 14.29 -7.05 -2.17
CA VAL A 166 13.47 -6.94 -0.95
C VAL A 166 11.99 -6.93 -1.30
N LEU A 167 11.59 -6.16 -2.33
CA LEU A 167 10.20 -6.07 -2.75
C LEU A 167 9.69 -7.43 -3.25
N VAL A 168 10.46 -8.14 -4.09
CA VAL A 168 10.11 -9.47 -4.60
C VAL A 168 10.00 -10.50 -3.46
N LEU A 169 10.97 -10.52 -2.54
CA LEU A 169 10.94 -11.39 -1.36
C LEU A 169 9.75 -11.09 -0.45
N THR A 170 9.41 -9.81 -0.28
CA THR A 170 8.23 -9.38 0.48
C THR A 170 6.94 -9.84 -0.21
N MET A 171 6.84 -9.69 -1.53
CA MET A 171 5.69 -10.16 -2.31
C MET A 171 5.50 -11.67 -2.17
N LEU A 172 6.59 -12.45 -2.24
CA LEU A 172 6.54 -13.90 -2.00
C LEU A 172 6.10 -14.19 -0.56
N GLY A 173 6.70 -13.52 0.43
CA GLY A 173 6.34 -13.68 1.85
C GLY A 173 4.87 -13.34 2.11
N LEU A 174 4.33 -12.30 1.47
CA LEU A 174 2.92 -11.95 1.52
C LEU A 174 2.04 -13.02 0.85
N ALA A 175 2.41 -13.52 -0.33
CA ALA A 175 1.64 -14.57 -1.01
C ALA A 175 1.53 -15.82 -0.14
N PHE A 176 2.63 -16.26 0.48
CA PHE A 176 2.63 -17.37 1.43
C PHE A 176 1.82 -17.05 2.69
N GLY A 177 2.03 -15.87 3.30
CA GLY A 177 1.34 -15.45 4.51
C GLY A 177 -0.18 -15.36 4.31
N LEU A 178 -0.62 -14.77 3.19
CA LEU A 178 -2.02 -14.64 2.84
C LEU A 178 -2.63 -16.00 2.52
N SER A 179 -1.92 -16.87 1.80
CA SER A 179 -2.39 -18.24 1.52
C SER A 179 -2.59 -19.05 2.80
N PHE A 180 -1.67 -18.92 3.76
CA PHE A 180 -1.79 -19.56 5.06
C PHE A 180 -2.96 -18.99 5.88
N PHE A 181 -3.14 -17.66 5.89
CA PHE A 181 -4.24 -17.00 6.59
C PHE A 181 -5.61 -17.35 5.98
N LEU A 182 -5.69 -17.38 4.65
CA LEU A 182 -6.86 -17.83 3.91
C LEU A 182 -7.12 -19.32 4.09
N LEU A 183 -6.10 -20.15 4.31
CA LEU A 183 -6.29 -21.54 4.67
C LEU A 183 -6.89 -21.65 6.08
N LEU A 184 -6.45 -20.84 7.05
CA LEU A 184 -7.02 -20.83 8.41
C LEU A 184 -8.47 -20.33 8.45
N ILE A 185 -8.80 -19.27 7.71
CA ILE A 185 -10.17 -18.73 7.62
C ILE A 185 -11.04 -19.59 6.68
N GLY A 186 -10.48 -20.04 5.56
CA GLY A 186 -11.15 -20.89 4.59
C GLY A 186 -11.48 -22.27 5.16
N ALA A 187 -10.58 -22.84 5.99
CA ALA A 187 -10.85 -24.06 6.74
C ALA A 187 -11.99 -23.87 7.77
N SER A 188 -12.20 -22.66 8.30
CA SER A 188 -13.33 -22.40 9.20
C SER A 188 -14.65 -22.20 8.46
N SER A 189 -14.64 -21.70 7.21
CA SER A 189 -15.84 -21.64 6.35
C SER A 189 -16.17 -22.96 5.64
N ALA A 190 -15.18 -23.82 5.38
CA ALA A 190 -15.35 -25.12 4.73
C ALA A 190 -15.73 -26.25 5.71
N GLY A 191 -15.77 -25.96 7.02
CA GLY A 191 -16.06 -26.94 8.08
C GLY A 191 -17.47 -26.87 8.67
N LEU A 192 -18.38 -26.06 8.11
CA LEU A 192 -19.77 -25.94 8.56
C LEU A 192 -20.75 -26.05 7.38
N THR A 193 -20.90 -27.26 6.86
CA THR A 193 -22.12 -27.72 6.17
C THR A 193 -22.39 -29.16 6.56
#